data_AF-A0A521ZCR5-F1
#
_entry.id   AF-A0A521ZCR5-F1
#
_cell.length_a   1.000
_cell.length_b   1.000
_cell.length_c   1.000
_cell.angle_alpha   90.00
_cell.angle_beta   90.00
_cell.angle_gamma   90.00
#
_symmetry.space_group_name_H-M   'P 1'
#
loop_
_entity.id
_entity.type
_entity.pdbx_description
1 polymer ?
#
loop_
_entity_poly.entity_id
_entity_poly.type
_entity_poly.pdbx_seq_one_letter_code
_entity_poly.pdbx_strand_id
1 'polypeptide(L)'
;MATTQATALKKFLMRHPLLTFVLMGASFLVFGLISLNLIYIFHANLELLLEHGQMALWDGGLQQLIELLVSGYLALMFYLLFKLCEKVLVDRVTERPYVSPDEDLPGA
;
A
#
# COMPACT_ATOMS: atom_id res chain seq x y z
N MET A 1 -8.44 11.99 18.57
CA MET A 1 -9.48 11.48 17.65
C MET A 1 -8.95 10.54 16.56
N ALA A 2 -7.74 10.73 16.02
CA ALA A 2 -7.18 9.83 14.99
C ALA A 2 -6.86 8.39 15.49
N THR A 3 -6.52 8.23 16.77
CA THR A 3 -6.19 6.92 17.39
C THR A 3 -7.40 6.00 17.53
N THR A 4 -8.62 6.54 17.72
CA THR A 4 -9.85 5.76 17.83
C THR A 4 -10.25 5.13 16.49
N GLN A 5 -10.10 5.87 15.39
CA GLN A 5 -10.44 5.43 14.03
C GLN A 5 -9.51 4.31 13.55
N ALA A 6 -8.19 4.45 13.74
CA ALA A 6 -7.22 3.43 13.36
C ALA A 6 -7.46 2.09 14.08
N THR A 7 -7.87 2.15 15.36
CA THR A 7 -8.20 0.97 16.16
C THR A 7 -9.51 0.33 15.70
N ALA A 8 -10.51 1.13 15.32
CA ALA A 8 -11.79 0.64 14.80
C ALA A 8 -11.64 -0.05 13.44
N LEU A 9 -10.86 0.55 12.53
CA LEU A 9 -10.56 -0.05 11.21
C LEU A 9 -9.85 -1.40 11.35
N LYS A 10 -8.83 -1.48 12.21
CA LYS A 10 -8.12 -2.74 12.49
C LYS A 10 -9.06 -3.81 13.04
N LYS A 11 -9.93 -3.47 13.99
CA LYS A 11 -10.94 -4.40 14.54
C LYS A 11 -11.94 -4.87 13.48
N PHE A 12 -12.35 -3.98 12.58
CA PHE A 12 -13.27 -4.31 11.48
C PHE A 12 -12.62 -5.25 10.44
N LEU A 13 -11.39 -4.96 9.99
CA LEU A 13 -10.61 -5.84 9.09
C LEU A 13 -10.38 -7.22 9.71
N MET A 14 -10.11 -7.27 11.02
CA MET A 14 -10.00 -8.52 11.76
C MET A 14 -11.33 -9.30 11.74
N ARG A 15 -12.48 -8.64 11.92
CA ARG A 15 -13.79 -9.32 11.94
C ARG A 15 -14.13 -10.02 10.61
N HIS A 16 -13.67 -9.50 9.47
CA HIS A 16 -14.05 -9.98 8.13
C HIS A 16 -12.83 -10.31 7.24
N PRO A 17 -12.25 -11.52 7.32
CA PRO A 17 -11.02 -11.88 6.60
C PRO A 17 -11.19 -11.87 5.08
N LEU A 18 -12.36 -12.26 4.58
CA LEU A 18 -12.67 -12.23 3.14
C LEU A 18 -12.65 -10.80 2.59
N LEU A 19 -13.16 -9.84 3.39
CA LEU A 19 -13.20 -8.43 3.03
C LEU A 19 -11.79 -7.83 3.03
N THR A 20 -10.95 -8.20 4.00
CA THR A 20 -9.52 -7.84 4.04
C THR A 20 -8.77 -8.38 2.82
N PHE A 21 -9.04 -9.60 2.39
CA PHE A 21 -8.43 -10.19 1.18
C PHE A 21 -8.86 -9.48 -0.11
N VAL A 22 -10.17 -9.18 -0.26
CA VAL A 22 -10.67 -8.42 -1.42
C VAL A 22 -10.09 -7.00 -1.43
N LEU A 23 -10.04 -6.32 -0.29
CA LEU A 23 -9.45 -4.98 -0.18
C LEU A 23 -7.96 -4.99 -0.51
N MET A 24 -7.23 -6.02 -0.09
CA MET A 24 -5.83 -6.23 -0.45
C MET A 24 -5.66 -6.34 -1.96
N GLY A 25 -6.46 -7.20 -2.61
CA GLY A 25 -6.43 -7.39 -4.07
C GLY A 25 -6.78 -6.11 -4.84
N ALA A 26 -7.84 -5.40 -4.43
CA ALA A 26 -8.22 -4.14 -5.04
C ALA A 26 -7.12 -3.08 -4.91
N SER A 27 -6.52 -2.96 -3.71
CA SER A 27 -5.42 -2.01 -3.47
C SER A 27 -4.19 -2.33 -4.31
N PHE A 28 -3.87 -3.62 -4.47
CA PHE A 28 -2.76 -4.07 -5.31
C PHE A 28 -2.99 -3.75 -6.80
N LEU A 29 -4.20 -3.98 -7.31
CA LEU A 29 -4.56 -3.67 -8.70
C LEU A 29 -4.49 -2.16 -8.96
N VAL A 30 -5.07 -1.34 -8.08
CA VAL A 30 -5.04 0.12 -8.20
C VAL A 30 -3.60 0.63 -8.12
N PHE A 31 -2.81 0.15 -7.15
CA PHE A 31 -1.39 0.46 -7.07
C PHE A 31 -0.66 0.13 -8.37
N GLY A 32 -0.84 -1.07 -8.91
CA GLY A 32 -0.21 -1.49 -10.17
C GLY A 32 -0.59 -0.61 -11.35
N LEU A 33 -1.87 -0.27 -11.51
CA LEU A 33 -2.33 0.63 -12.57
C LEU A 33 -1.71 2.02 -12.45
N ILE A 34 -1.66 2.58 -11.23
CA ILE A 34 -1.03 3.89 -11.01
C ILE A 34 0.47 3.80 -11.27
N SER A 35 1.16 2.74 -10.84
CA SER A 35 2.59 2.52 -11.10
C SER A 35 2.93 2.43 -12.59
N LEU A 36 2.12 1.73 -13.39
CA LEU A 36 2.30 1.69 -14.85
C LEU A 36 2.12 3.07 -15.48
N ASN A 37 1.10 3.82 -15.03
CA ASN A 37 0.87 5.18 -15.49
C ASN A 37 2.01 6.14 -15.10
N LEU A 38 2.55 6.00 -13.88
CA LEU A 38 3.73 6.73 -13.40
C LEU A 38 4.93 6.51 -14.31
N ILE A 39 5.23 5.25 -14.67
CA ILE A 39 6.36 4.92 -15.56
C ILE A 39 6.17 5.56 -16.94
N TYR A 40 4.95 5.50 -17.49
CA TYR A 40 4.62 6.10 -18.78
C TYR A 40 4.82 7.62 -18.78
N ILE A 41 4.23 8.33 -17.79
CA ILE A 41 4.36 9.78 -17.66
C ILE A 41 5.82 10.17 -17.38
N PHE A 42 6.53 9.42 -16.53
CA PHE A 42 7.94 9.67 -16.23
C PHE A 42 8.82 9.57 -17.47
N HIS A 43 8.62 8.55 -18.31
CA HIS A 43 9.34 8.40 -19.58
C HIS A 43 9.08 9.59 -20.52
N ALA A 44 7.83 10.02 -20.67
CA ALA A 44 7.48 11.18 -21.48
C ALA A 44 8.14 12.48 -20.97
N ASN A 45 8.23 12.65 -19.64
CA ASN A 45 8.90 13.80 -19.04
C ASN A 45 10.43 13.76 -19.24
N LEU A 46 11.02 12.56 -19.16
CA LEU A 46 12.45 12.35 -19.43
C LEU A 46 12.81 12.68 -20.88
N GLU A 47 11.99 12.25 -21.83
CA GLU A 47 12.18 12.51 -23.26
C GLU A 47 12.08 14.00 -23.57
N LEU A 48 11.08 14.70 -23.01
CA LEU A 48 10.95 16.16 -23.12
C LEU A 48 12.16 16.90 -22.53
N LEU A 49 12.68 16.46 -21.38
CA LEU A 49 13.84 17.06 -20.74
C LEU A 49 15.12 16.87 -21.57
N LEU A 50 15.27 15.70 -22.20
CA LEU A 50 16.42 15.36 -23.05
C LEU A 50 16.38 16.11 -24.40
N GLU A 51 15.20 16.27 -25.02
CA GLU A 51 15.06 16.93 -26.31
C GLU A 51 15.08 18.47 -26.24
N HIS A 52 14.44 19.06 -25.23
CA HIS A 52 14.14 20.51 -25.22
C HIS A 52 14.82 21.28 -24.06
N GLY A 53 15.53 20.60 -23.15
CA GLY A 53 16.29 21.23 -22.08
C GLY A 53 15.43 22.06 -21.11
N GLN A 54 16.03 23.08 -20.46
CA GLN A 54 15.39 23.87 -19.40
C GLN A 54 14.17 24.69 -19.87
N MET A 55 14.01 24.93 -21.18
CA MET A 55 12.86 25.66 -21.73
C MET A 55 11.56 24.86 -21.63
N ALA A 56 11.58 23.53 -21.75
CA ALA A 56 10.37 22.69 -21.65
C ALA A 56 9.81 22.57 -20.23
N LEU A 57 10.60 22.89 -19.21
CA LEU A 57 10.14 22.85 -17.81
C LEU A 57 9.02 23.87 -17.55
N TRP A 58 9.04 25.00 -18.26
CA TRP A 58 8.11 26.12 -18.08
C TRP A 58 6.82 26.00 -18.91
N ASP A 59 6.84 25.29 -20.04
CA ASP A 59 5.69 25.18 -20.95
C ASP A 59 4.72 24.02 -20.62
N GLY A 60 5.03 23.21 -19.61
CA GLY A 60 4.12 22.12 -19.19
C GLY A 60 4.78 21.01 -18.37
N GLY A 61 6.11 20.93 -18.37
CA GLY A 61 6.87 19.94 -17.58
C GLY A 61 6.62 20.06 -16.08
N LEU A 62 6.48 21.28 -15.53
CA LEU A 62 6.20 21.45 -14.10
C LEU A 62 4.84 20.86 -13.69
N GLN A 63 3.81 21.02 -14.52
CA GLN A 63 2.48 20.45 -14.24
C GLN A 63 2.52 18.92 -14.28
N GLN A 64 3.19 18.34 -15.28
CA GLN A 64 3.37 16.89 -15.36
C GLN A 64 4.20 16.34 -14.19
N LEU A 65 5.22 17.08 -13.73
CA LEU A 65 6.00 16.72 -12.55
C LEU A 65 5.12 16.68 -11.29
N ILE A 66 4.24 17.66 -11.12
CA ILE A 66 3.28 17.69 -9.99
C ILE A 66 2.30 16.51 -10.10
N GLU A 67 1.76 16.24 -11.28
CA GLU A 67 0.84 15.12 -11.51
C GLU A 67 1.51 13.76 -11.25
N LEU A 68 2.78 13.61 -11.64
CA LEU A 68 3.62 12.46 -11.32
C LEU A 68 3.81 12.31 -9.82
N LEU A 69 4.15 13.39 -9.11
CA LEU A 69 4.31 13.38 -7.65
C LEU A 69 3.02 12.99 -6.93
N VAL A 70 1.89 13.59 -7.31
CA VAL A 70 0.57 13.29 -6.73
C VAL A 70 0.21 11.83 -6.97
N SER A 71 0.38 11.34 -8.20
CA SER A 71 0.13 9.94 -8.54
C SER A 71 1.04 8.98 -7.78
N GLY A 72 2.31 9.35 -7.59
CA GLY A 72 3.31 8.59 -6.83
C GLY A 72 2.93 8.43 -5.36
N TYR A 73 2.53 9.52 -4.71
CA TYR A 73 2.03 9.47 -3.33
C TYR A 73 0.72 8.71 -3.20
N LEU A 74 -0.17 8.82 -4.19
CA LEU A 74 -1.42 8.04 -4.21
C LEU A 74 -1.12 6.53 -4.33
N ALA A 75 -0.22 6.14 -5.24
CA ALA A 75 0.26 4.76 -5.35
C ALA A 75 0.85 4.27 -4.02
N LEU A 76 1.72 5.06 -3.39
CA LEU A 76 2.30 4.74 -2.09
C LEU A 76 1.23 4.49 -1.02
N MET A 77 0.16 5.29 -1.01
CA MET A 77 -0.95 5.14 -0.07
C MET A 77 -1.66 3.78 -0.27
N PHE A 78 -1.96 3.38 -1.51
CA PHE A 78 -2.53 2.07 -1.81
C PHE A 78 -1.57 0.91 -1.49
N TYR A 79 -0.27 1.09 -1.73
CA TYR A 79 0.75 0.12 -1.34
C TYR A 79 0.77 -0.11 0.18
N LEU A 80 0.73 0.96 0.98
CA LEU A 80 0.67 0.85 2.44
C LEU A 80 -0.61 0.16 2.91
N LEU A 81 -1.75 0.43 2.28
CA LEU A 81 -3.02 -0.25 2.57
C LEU A 81 -2.94 -1.74 2.26
N PHE A 82 -2.36 -2.12 1.11
CA PHE A 82 -2.06 -3.50 0.76
C PHE A 82 -1.20 -4.19 1.83
N LYS A 83 -0.06 -3.58 2.21
CA LYS A 83 0.84 -4.12 3.25
C LYS A 83 0.17 -4.26 4.61
N LEU A 84 -0.72 -3.34 4.96
CA LEU A 84 -1.49 -3.42 6.20
C LEU A 84 -2.44 -4.62 6.19
N CYS A 85 -3.16 -4.83 5.07
CA CYS A 85 -4.06 -5.97 4.90
C CYS A 85 -3.28 -7.30 4.92
N GLU A 86 -2.15 -7.35 4.22
CA GLU A 86 -1.23 -8.50 4.21
C GLU A 86 -0.78 -8.83 5.64
N LYS A 87 -0.30 -7.83 6.41
CA LYS A 87 0.15 -8.04 7.79
C LYS A 87 -0.97 -8.62 8.66
N VAL A 88 -2.19 -8.09 8.58
CA VAL A 88 -3.33 -8.61 9.35
C VAL A 88 -3.66 -10.05 8.97
N LEU A 89 -3.59 -10.39 7.68
CA LEU A 89 -3.88 -11.72 7.20
C LEU A 89 -2.77 -12.73 7.56
N VAL A 90 -1.51 -12.32 7.48
CA VAL A 90 -0.35 -13.15 7.87
C VAL A 90 -0.31 -13.37 9.37
N ASP A 91 -0.49 -12.33 10.18
CA ASP A 91 -0.54 -12.43 11.65
C ASP A 91 -1.67 -13.41 12.05
N ARG A 92 -2.83 -13.35 11.39
CA ARG A 92 -3.95 -14.28 11.57
C ARG A 92 -3.64 -15.74 11.26
N VAL A 93 -2.91 -16.00 10.18
CA VAL A 93 -2.54 -17.37 9.78
C VAL A 93 -1.43 -17.92 10.68
N THR A 94 -0.58 -17.04 11.20
CA THR A 94 0.63 -17.39 11.97
C THR A 94 0.36 -17.47 13.48
N GLU A 95 -0.66 -16.77 14.00
CA GLU A 95 -1.17 -16.95 15.38
C GLU A 95 -1.81 -18.34 15.53
N ARG A 96 -0.98 -19.39 15.56
CA ARG A 96 -1.30 -20.63 16.27
C ARG A 96 -1.22 -20.34 17.77
N PRO A 97 -2.16 -20.81 18.59
CA PRO A 97 -1.98 -20.78 20.03
C PRO A 97 -0.65 -21.49 20.34
N TYR A 98 0.31 -20.77 20.89
CA TYR A 98 1.46 -21.40 21.53
C TYR A 98 0.91 -22.17 22.72
N VAL A 99 0.72 -23.47 22.55
CA VAL A 99 0.47 -24.39 23.66
C VAL A 99 1.82 -24.58 24.34
N SER A 100 1.98 -23.98 25.53
CA SER A 100 3.13 -24.26 26.39
C SER A 100 3.13 -25.74 26.77
N PRO A 101 4.22 -26.50 26.54
CA PRO A 101 4.26 -27.94 26.84
C PRO A 101 4.27 -28.33 28.34
N ASP A 102 3.95 -27.44 29.29
CA ASP A 102 4.49 -27.56 30.65
C ASP A 102 3.45 -27.46 31.78
N GLU A 103 2.18 -27.80 31.55
CA GLU A 103 1.16 -27.94 32.62
C GLU A 103 0.66 -29.39 32.79
N ASP A 104 1.49 -30.37 32.41
CA ASP A 104 1.26 -31.81 32.64
C ASP A 104 2.49 -32.48 33.29
N LEU A 105 3.03 -31.90 34.38
CA LEU A 105 3.74 -32.71 35.37
C LEU A 105 2.76 -33.03 36.53
N PRO A 106 2.05 -34.17 36.50
CA PRO A 106 1.48 -34.70 37.72
C PRO A 106 2.63 -35.08 38.65
N GLY A 107 2.50 -34.71 39.93
CA GLY A 107 3.46 -35.08 40.96
C GLY A 107 3.78 -36.58 40.91
N ALA A 108 5.07 -36.88 40.79
CA ALA A 108 5.67 -38.19 41.02
C ALA A 108 7.04 -37.98 41.67
#